data_AF-A0A250FTU3-F1
#
_entry.id   AF-A0A250FTU3-F1
#
_cell.length_a   1.000
_cell.length_b   1.000
_cell.length_c   1.000
_cell.angle_alpha   90.00
_cell.angle_beta   90.00
_cell.angle_gamma   90.00
#
_symmetry.space_group_name_H-M   'P 1'
#
loop_
_entity.id
_entity.type
_entity.pdbx_description
1 polymer ?
#
loop_
_entity_poly.entity_id
_entity_poly.type
_entity_poly.pdbx_seq_one_letter_code
_entity_poly.pdbx_strand_id
1 'polypeptide(L)'
;MKLDFYKTKRYTYIVADNVTFQKKEQGYPQVNEVAFETVEAQNFTSHPTFSIEIDGEVTTQSIIEAYTKYCEFCKNAHQEKKKQNEQAKQSLEADFRALENEIKEGKVFDVTIENIRRILLYLNSMNWGVWQLPKMTCGYSAHQYDCDGHQASTITLDEPIDYCGEKVTKFKVGGGRLHLTKYKFV
;
A
#
# COMPACT_ATOMS: atom_id res chain seq x y z
N MET A 1 7.88 33.15 4.52
CA MET A 1 6.41 33.09 4.45
C MET A 1 6.06 31.70 3.94
N LYS A 2 5.13 31.03 4.61
CA LYS A 2 4.86 29.63 4.38
C LYS A 2 3.86 29.41 3.26
N LEU A 3 4.17 28.48 2.36
CA LEU A 3 3.26 27.96 1.35
C LEU A 3 2.93 26.50 1.66
N ASP A 4 1.65 26.22 1.88
CA ASP A 4 1.14 24.88 2.18
C ASP A 4 0.41 24.28 0.98
N PHE A 5 0.81 23.08 0.56
CA PHE A 5 0.29 22.39 -0.61
C PHE A 5 -0.68 21.29 -0.21
N TYR A 6 -1.88 21.34 -0.78
CA TYR A 6 -2.93 20.34 -0.58
C TYR A 6 -3.33 19.72 -1.92
N LYS A 7 -3.59 18.42 -1.91
CA LYS A 7 -3.93 17.68 -3.13
C LYS A 7 -5.31 17.07 -3.04
N THR A 8 -6.10 17.27 -4.08
CA THR A 8 -7.35 16.55 -4.33
C THR A 8 -7.23 15.70 -5.61
N LYS A 9 -8.31 15.00 -5.99
CA LYS A 9 -8.33 14.24 -7.24
C LYS A 9 -8.15 15.11 -8.50
N ARG A 10 -8.48 16.41 -8.43
CA ARG A 10 -8.56 17.29 -9.61
C ARG A 10 -7.69 18.54 -9.51
N TYR A 11 -7.27 18.92 -8.31
CA TYR A 11 -6.59 20.19 -8.07
C TYR A 11 -5.45 20.02 -7.06
N THR A 12 -4.39 20.80 -7.28
CA THR A 12 -3.44 21.18 -6.24
C THR A 12 -3.79 22.57 -5.75
N TYR A 13 -3.88 22.74 -4.43
CA TYR A 13 -4.09 24.01 -3.77
C TYR A 13 -2.80 24.45 -3.08
N ILE A 14 -2.51 25.74 -3.14
CA ILE A 14 -1.36 26.39 -2.51
C ILE A 14 -1.92 27.49 -1.61
N VAL A 15 -1.80 27.29 -0.30
CA VAL A 15 -2.29 28.24 0.70
C VAL A 15 -1.13 29.10 1.16
N ALA A 16 -1.28 30.41 1.01
CA ALA A 16 -0.33 31.44 1.40
C ALA A 16 -1.02 32.41 2.35
N ASP A 17 -0.97 32.12 3.65
CA ASP A 17 -1.69 32.87 4.70
C ASP A 17 -3.18 33.02 4.36
N ASN A 18 -3.63 34.21 3.95
CA ASN A 18 -5.04 34.52 3.65
C ASN A 18 -5.43 34.32 2.17
N VAL A 19 -4.51 33.88 1.30
CA VAL A 19 -4.76 33.68 -0.14
C VAL A 19 -4.59 32.21 -0.51
N THR A 20 -5.48 31.69 -1.35
CA THR A 20 -5.37 30.34 -1.90
C THR A 20 -5.25 30.39 -3.42
N PHE A 21 -4.27 29.67 -3.95
CA PHE A 21 -4.13 29.43 -5.37
C PHE A 21 -4.53 27.99 -5.65
N GLN A 22 -5.25 27.75 -6.74
CA GLN A 22 -5.53 26.41 -7.23
C GLN A 22 -4.93 26.22 -8.63
N LYS A 23 -4.45 25.02 -8.89
CA LYS A 23 -4.04 24.57 -10.21
C LYS A 23 -4.78 23.28 -10.53
N LYS A 24 -5.44 23.25 -11.69
CA LYS A 24 -6.12 22.05 -12.18
C LYS A 24 -5.09 21.04 -12.68
N GLU A 25 -5.18 19.82 -12.18
CA GLU A 25 -4.28 18.73 -12.55
C GLU A 25 -4.87 17.91 -13.70
N GLN A 26 -4.05 17.64 -14.72
CA GLN A 26 -4.33 16.65 -15.76
C GLN A 26 -3.44 15.43 -15.53
N GLY A 27 -3.70 14.71 -14.43
CA GLY A 27 -2.93 13.55 -14.03
C GLY A 27 -1.86 13.88 -12.99
N TYR A 28 -0.60 13.62 -13.31
CA TYR A 28 0.50 13.84 -12.38
C TYR A 28 0.87 15.33 -12.31
N PRO A 29 1.16 15.90 -11.12
CA PRO A 29 1.58 17.29 -11.00
C PRO A 29 2.79 17.59 -11.89
N GLN A 30 2.60 18.54 -12.81
CA GLN A 30 3.62 18.98 -13.75
C GLN A 30 3.60 20.50 -13.86
N VAL A 31 4.79 21.08 -14.00
CA VAL A 31 4.95 22.48 -14.39
C VAL A 31 4.53 22.55 -15.86
N ASN A 32 3.35 23.12 -16.10
CA ASN A 32 2.75 23.27 -17.43
C ASN A 32 2.07 24.64 -17.54
N GLU A 33 1.62 24.98 -18.74
CA GLU A 33 1.03 26.29 -19.08
C GLU A 33 -0.33 26.57 -18.39
N VAL A 34 -0.90 25.61 -17.66
CA VAL A 34 -2.15 25.84 -16.93
C VAL A 34 -1.91 26.89 -15.85
N ALA A 35 -2.57 28.04 -15.95
CA ALA A 35 -2.42 29.12 -14.99
C ALA A 35 -2.89 28.72 -13.59
N PHE A 36 -2.33 29.39 -12.58
CA PHE A 36 -2.86 29.35 -11.22
C PHE A 36 -4.07 30.27 -11.13
N GLU A 37 -5.17 29.75 -10.59
CA GLU A 37 -6.37 30.54 -10.32
C GLU A 37 -6.34 30.95 -8.84
N THR A 38 -6.51 32.24 -8.56
CA THR A 38 -6.72 32.68 -7.18
C THR A 38 -8.17 32.40 -6.80
N VAL A 39 -8.39 31.75 -5.67
CA VAL A 39 -9.71 31.38 -5.17
C VAL A 39 -9.90 31.88 -3.74
N GLU A 40 -11.16 31.91 -3.30
CA GLU A 40 -11.49 32.16 -1.90
C GLU A 40 -10.71 31.22 -0.99
N ALA A 41 -10.28 31.74 0.16
CA ALA A 41 -9.49 31.03 1.15
C ALA A 41 -10.13 29.67 1.47
N GLN A 42 -9.38 28.59 1.22
CA GLN A 42 -9.85 27.23 1.47
C GLN A 42 -9.32 26.75 2.82
N ASN A 43 -10.22 26.25 3.67
CA ASN A 43 -9.85 25.63 4.94
C ASN A 43 -9.71 24.11 4.75
N PHE A 44 -8.49 23.61 4.88
CA PHE A 44 -8.20 22.18 4.84
C PHE A 44 -8.11 21.61 6.26
N THR A 45 -8.85 20.54 6.53
CA THR A 45 -8.79 19.81 7.81
C THR A 45 -7.66 18.78 7.85
N SER A 46 -7.12 18.41 6.70
CA SER A 46 -5.98 17.51 6.56
C SER A 46 -4.67 18.26 6.73
N HIS A 47 -3.59 17.56 7.09
CA HIS A 47 -2.25 18.13 7.01
C HIS A 47 -1.82 18.38 5.56
N PRO A 48 -0.97 19.40 5.31
CA PRO A 48 -0.44 19.67 3.98
C PRO A 48 0.40 18.49 3.48
N THR A 49 0.33 18.25 2.18
CA THR A 49 1.14 17.23 1.50
C THR A 49 2.60 17.65 1.41
N PHE A 50 2.84 18.96 1.32
CA PHE A 50 4.16 19.58 1.24
C PHE A 50 4.07 21.01 1.75
N SER A 51 5.11 21.50 2.41
CA SER A 51 5.20 22.85 2.92
C SER A 51 6.57 23.42 2.59
N ILE A 52 6.62 24.70 2.21
CA ILE A 52 7.88 25.39 1.92
C ILE A 52 7.83 26.83 2.41
N GLU A 53 8.93 27.30 2.98
CA GLU A 53 9.15 28.71 3.27
C GLU A 53 9.71 29.41 2.03
N ILE A 54 9.11 30.55 1.67
CA ILE A 54 9.64 31.46 0.65
C ILE A 54 10.10 32.76 1.28
N ASP A 55 11.17 33.33 0.72
CA ASP A 55 11.69 34.63 1.10
C ASP A 55 10.92 35.72 0.33
N GLY A 56 10.35 36.69 1.04
CA GLY A 56 9.60 37.79 0.45
C GLY A 56 8.10 37.54 0.26
N GLU A 57 7.48 38.31 -0.64
CA GLU A 57 6.04 38.34 -0.88
C GLU A 57 5.55 37.25 -1.86
N VAL A 58 4.25 36.92 -1.78
CA VAL A 58 3.61 36.04 -2.77
C VAL A 58 3.57 36.74 -4.13
N THR A 59 4.39 36.25 -5.06
CA THR A 59 4.33 36.62 -6.48
C THR A 59 4.04 35.40 -7.35
N THR A 60 3.54 35.61 -8.58
CA THR A 60 3.35 34.54 -9.56
C THR A 60 4.63 33.71 -9.76
N GLN A 61 5.80 34.38 -9.79
CA GLN A 61 7.08 33.72 -9.92
C GLN A 61 7.40 32.83 -8.72
N SER A 62 7.21 33.35 -7.49
CA SER A 62 7.42 32.56 -6.27
C SER A 62 6.50 31.34 -6.18
N ILE A 63 5.26 31.44 -6.69
CA ILE A 63 4.30 30.33 -6.74
C ILE A 63 4.77 29.28 -7.75
N ILE A 64 5.24 29.69 -8.93
CA ILE A 64 5.78 28.77 -9.96
C ILE A 64 7.00 28.02 -9.41
N GLU A 65 7.91 28.72 -8.73
CA GLU A 65 9.11 28.12 -8.14
C GLU A 65 8.76 27.13 -7.02
N ALA A 66 7.86 27.51 -6.11
CA ALA A 66 7.38 26.63 -5.05
C ALA A 66 6.65 25.41 -5.61
N TYR A 67 5.83 25.59 -6.65
CA TYR A 67 5.12 24.51 -7.31
C TYR A 67 6.06 23.58 -8.09
N THR A 68 7.17 24.10 -8.63
CA THR A 68 8.23 23.28 -9.25
C THR A 68 8.86 22.34 -8.21
N LYS A 69 9.21 22.87 -7.04
CA LYS A 69 9.73 22.05 -5.92
C LYS A 69 8.71 21.02 -5.44
N TYR A 70 7.43 21.37 -5.38
CA TYR A 70 6.36 20.42 -5.08
C TYR A 70 6.24 19.30 -6.12
N CYS A 71 6.36 19.61 -7.41
CA CYS A 71 6.39 18.61 -8.48
C CYS A 71 7.56 17.64 -8.31
N GLU A 72 8.75 18.14 -7.98
CA GLU A 72 9.94 17.33 -7.70
C GLU A 72 9.75 16.44 -6.47
N PHE A 73 9.24 16.99 -5.37
CA PHE A 73 8.87 16.23 -4.17
C PHE A 73 7.94 15.07 -4.52
N CYS A 74 6.87 15.34 -5.29
CA CYS A 74 5.96 14.29 -5.73
C CYS A 74 6.73 13.19 -6.48
N LYS A 75 7.55 13.57 -7.48
CA LYS A 75 8.30 12.62 -8.32
C LYS A 75 9.20 11.73 -7.48
N ASN A 76 9.94 12.33 -6.54
CA ASN A 76 10.84 11.60 -5.65
C ASN A 76 10.06 10.63 -4.75
N ALA A 77 8.97 11.07 -4.13
CA ALA A 77 8.12 10.19 -3.31
C ALA A 77 7.55 9.01 -4.12
N HIS A 78 7.18 9.23 -5.39
CA HIS A 78 6.74 8.15 -6.27
C HIS A 78 7.86 7.15 -6.59
N GLN A 79 9.06 7.65 -6.92
CA GLN A 79 10.23 6.82 -7.21
C GLN A 79 10.67 6.02 -5.98
N GLU A 80 10.69 6.62 -4.80
CA GLU A 80 10.99 5.94 -3.54
C GLU A 80 9.99 4.83 -3.26
N LYS A 81 8.68 5.11 -3.39
CA LYS A 81 7.64 4.09 -3.24
C LYS A 81 7.81 2.94 -4.24
N LYS A 82 8.16 3.25 -5.50
CA LYS A 82 8.45 2.23 -6.51
C LYS A 82 9.65 1.38 -6.11
N LYS A 83 10.73 2.00 -5.62
CA LYS A 83 11.93 1.31 -5.15
C LYS A 83 11.63 0.42 -3.93
N GLN A 84 10.88 0.93 -2.96
CA GLN A 84 10.45 0.16 -1.78
C GLN A 84 9.59 -1.04 -2.18
N ASN A 85 8.65 -0.87 -3.12
CA ASN A 85 7.82 -1.97 -3.62
C ASN A 85 8.66 -3.04 -4.33
N GLU A 86 9.63 -2.63 -5.14
CA GLU A 86 10.53 -3.56 -5.84
C GLU A 86 11.42 -4.32 -4.84
N GLN A 87 11.97 -3.64 -3.84
CA GLN A 87 12.74 -4.27 -2.77
C GLN A 87 11.89 -5.25 -1.95
N ALA A 88 10.65 -4.89 -1.62
CA ALA A 88 9.72 -5.77 -0.94
C ALA A 88 9.38 -7.01 -1.78
N LYS A 89 9.21 -6.84 -3.09
CA LYS A 89 8.97 -7.96 -4.02
C LYS A 89 10.17 -8.91 -4.08
N GLN A 90 11.38 -8.37 -4.22
CA GLN A 90 12.61 -9.18 -4.23
C GLN A 90 12.82 -9.93 -2.90
N SER A 91 12.55 -9.27 -1.77
CA SER A 91 12.60 -9.90 -0.45
C SER A 91 11.58 -11.03 -0.33
N LEU A 92 10.36 -10.84 -0.84
CA LEU A 92 9.31 -11.86 -0.83
C LEU A 92 9.66 -13.05 -1.72
N GLU A 93 10.21 -12.80 -2.92
CA GLU A 93 10.66 -13.87 -3.81
C GLU A 93 11.81 -14.68 -3.19
N ALA A 94 12.75 -14.04 -2.49
CA ALA A 94 13.81 -14.73 -1.76
C ALA A 94 13.24 -15.58 -0.62
N ASP A 95 12.26 -15.05 0.12
CA ASP A 95 11.57 -15.78 1.18
C ASP A 95 10.83 -17.01 0.66
N PHE A 96 10.15 -16.90 -0.48
CA PHE A 96 9.49 -18.03 -1.14
C PHE A 96 10.46 -19.13 -1.57
N ARG A 97 11.64 -18.77 -2.07
CA ARG A 97 12.69 -19.76 -2.39
C ARG A 97 13.20 -20.47 -1.15
N ALA A 98 13.40 -19.74 -0.05
CA ALA A 98 13.79 -20.34 1.22
C ALA A 98 12.71 -21.29 1.73
N LEU A 99 11.44 -20.86 1.71
CA LEU A 99 10.30 -21.69 2.11
C LEU A 99 10.20 -22.96 1.25
N GLU A 100 10.37 -22.85 -0.07
CA GLU A 100 10.36 -24.01 -0.97
C GLU A 100 11.44 -25.04 -0.62
N ASN A 101 12.65 -24.58 -0.28
CA ASN A 101 13.73 -25.48 0.17
C ASN A 101 13.38 -26.14 1.51
N GLU A 102 12.88 -25.37 2.48
CA GLU A 102 12.43 -25.89 3.77
C GLU A 102 11.33 -26.97 3.61
N ILE A 103 10.39 -26.76 2.68
CA ILE A 103 9.34 -27.74 2.34
C ILE A 103 9.96 -29.01 1.74
N LYS A 104 10.91 -28.88 0.81
CA LYS A 104 11.60 -30.02 0.18
C LYS A 104 12.42 -30.83 1.18
N GLU A 105 13.02 -30.18 2.16
CA GLU A 105 13.75 -30.80 3.27
C GLU A 105 12.80 -31.44 4.31
N GLY A 106 11.49 -31.25 4.16
CA GLY A 106 10.48 -31.84 5.04
C GLY A 106 10.31 -31.12 6.37
N LYS A 107 10.68 -29.84 6.46
CA LYS A 107 10.50 -29.01 7.66
C LYS A 107 9.03 -29.02 8.10
N VAL A 108 8.82 -29.14 9.41
CA VAL A 108 7.52 -28.97 10.05
C VAL A 108 7.48 -27.57 10.67
N PHE A 109 6.52 -26.76 10.25
CA PHE A 109 6.37 -25.38 10.71
C PHE A 109 5.46 -25.28 11.94
N ASP A 110 5.86 -24.49 12.93
CA ASP A 110 4.97 -24.18 14.05
C ASP A 110 3.74 -23.41 13.59
N VAL A 111 2.59 -23.69 14.20
CA VAL A 111 1.33 -23.02 13.90
C VAL A 111 1.28 -21.64 14.57
N THR A 112 1.97 -20.69 13.93
CA THR A 112 2.00 -19.28 14.32
C THR A 112 1.36 -18.43 13.23
N ILE A 113 0.88 -17.24 13.58
CA ILE A 113 0.29 -16.30 12.61
C ILE A 113 1.30 -15.91 11.52
N GLU A 114 2.57 -15.76 11.89
CA GLU A 114 3.66 -15.47 10.95
C GLU A 114 3.84 -16.60 9.93
N ASN A 115 3.92 -17.85 10.38
CA ASN A 115 4.05 -19.01 9.49
C ASN A 115 2.80 -19.20 8.62
N ILE A 116 1.60 -19.04 9.19
CA ILE A 116 0.34 -19.13 8.43
C ILE A 116 0.31 -18.08 7.32
N ARG A 117 0.66 -16.83 7.63
CA ARG A 117 0.72 -15.74 6.66
C ARG A 117 1.76 -16.02 5.57
N ARG A 118 2.96 -16.44 5.95
CA ARG A 118 4.06 -16.76 5.04
C ARG A 118 3.67 -17.87 4.07
N ILE A 119 3.12 -18.97 4.58
CA ILE A 119 2.62 -20.10 3.78
C ILE A 119 1.49 -19.65 2.87
N LEU A 120 0.51 -18.90 3.37
CA LEU A 120 -0.61 -18.41 2.56
C LEU A 120 -0.15 -17.52 1.41
N LEU A 121 0.79 -16.60 1.67
CA LEU A 121 1.36 -15.74 0.63
C LEU A 121 2.07 -16.55 -0.45
N TYR A 122 2.86 -17.56 -0.04
CA TYR A 122 3.54 -18.48 -0.96
C TYR A 122 2.54 -19.28 -1.80
N LEU A 123 1.55 -19.91 -1.17
CA LEU A 123 0.52 -20.66 -1.90
C LEU A 123 -0.28 -19.73 -2.84
N ASN A 124 -0.57 -18.51 -2.43
CA ASN A 124 -1.25 -17.52 -3.27
C ASN A 124 -0.39 -16.96 -4.41
N SER A 125 0.92 -17.21 -4.45
CA SER A 125 1.75 -16.82 -5.59
C SER A 125 1.79 -17.87 -6.70
N MET A 126 1.13 -19.01 -6.52
CA MET A 126 1.14 -20.14 -7.45
C MET A 126 -0.26 -20.74 -7.65
N ASN A 127 -0.42 -21.43 -8.79
CA ASN A 127 -1.67 -22.12 -9.11
C ASN A 127 -1.91 -23.27 -8.13
N TRP A 128 -3.15 -23.43 -7.67
CA TRP A 128 -3.54 -24.49 -6.75
C TRP A 128 -3.08 -25.90 -7.14
N GLY A 129 -3.08 -26.21 -8.44
CA GLY A 129 -2.69 -27.53 -8.96
C GLY A 129 -1.20 -27.90 -8.80
N VAL A 130 -0.33 -26.95 -8.45
CA VAL A 130 1.11 -27.21 -8.24
C VAL A 130 1.51 -27.14 -6.76
N TRP A 131 0.55 -26.97 -5.86
CA TRP A 131 0.84 -26.81 -4.44
C TRP A 131 1.42 -28.09 -3.84
N GLN A 132 2.56 -27.93 -3.18
CA GLN A 132 3.03 -28.87 -2.16
C GLN A 132 2.73 -28.24 -0.80
N LEU A 133 1.71 -28.75 -0.10
CA LEU A 133 1.30 -28.19 1.19
C LEU A 133 2.42 -28.35 2.23
N PRO A 134 2.92 -27.25 2.83
CA PRO A 134 3.91 -27.33 3.90
C PRO A 134 3.36 -28.10 5.10
N LYS A 135 4.19 -28.89 5.78
CA LYS A 135 3.76 -29.57 7.02
C LYS A 135 3.74 -28.57 8.16
N MET A 136 2.71 -28.61 8.99
CA MET A 136 2.64 -27.80 10.21
C MET A 136 2.50 -28.70 11.44
N THR A 137 2.76 -28.16 12.63
CA THR A 137 2.61 -28.90 13.91
C THR A 137 1.16 -29.28 14.21
N CYS A 138 0.19 -28.62 13.57
CA CYS A 138 -1.22 -29.01 13.52
C CYS A 138 -1.61 -29.35 12.07
N GLY A 139 -2.58 -30.25 11.90
CA GLY A 139 -3.19 -30.51 10.61
C GLY A 139 -3.97 -29.30 10.09
N TYR A 140 -4.06 -29.16 8.77
CA TYR A 140 -4.83 -28.11 8.14
C TYR A 140 -5.19 -28.47 6.69
N SER A 141 -6.15 -27.73 6.14
CA SER A 141 -6.50 -27.74 4.72
C SER A 141 -6.31 -26.36 4.12
N ALA A 142 -5.98 -26.32 2.82
CA ALA A 142 -5.84 -25.06 2.08
C ALA A 142 -6.58 -25.11 0.74
N HIS A 143 -7.16 -23.97 0.37
CA HIS A 143 -7.93 -23.81 -0.86
C HIS A 143 -7.65 -22.46 -1.52
N GLN A 144 -7.78 -22.41 -2.84
CA GLN A 144 -7.72 -21.19 -3.64
C GLN A 144 -9.11 -20.91 -4.24
N TYR A 145 -9.51 -19.65 -4.20
CA TYR A 145 -10.79 -19.17 -4.71
C TYR A 145 -10.57 -17.99 -5.66
N ASP A 146 -11.40 -17.90 -6.70
CA ASP A 146 -11.57 -16.68 -7.46
C ASP A 146 -12.64 -15.81 -6.79
N CYS A 147 -12.28 -14.58 -6.44
CA CYS A 147 -13.14 -13.57 -5.83
C CYS A 147 -13.27 -12.39 -6.79
N ASP A 148 -14.15 -12.49 -7.77
CA ASP A 148 -14.38 -11.47 -8.81
C ASP A 148 -13.09 -11.06 -9.54
N GLY A 149 -12.33 -12.04 -10.04
CA GLY A 149 -11.06 -11.82 -10.73
C GLY A 149 -9.88 -11.58 -9.78
N HIS A 150 -10.09 -11.65 -8.46
CA HIS A 150 -9.03 -11.58 -7.47
C HIS A 150 -8.85 -12.92 -6.79
N GLN A 151 -7.66 -13.49 -6.95
CA GLN A 151 -7.32 -14.74 -6.29
C GLN A 151 -7.25 -14.57 -4.76
N ALA A 152 -7.76 -15.56 -4.04
CA ALA A 152 -7.64 -15.69 -2.60
C ALA A 152 -7.20 -17.09 -2.23
N SER A 153 -6.20 -17.20 -1.35
CA SER A 153 -5.84 -18.49 -0.73
C SER A 153 -6.29 -18.49 0.73
N THR A 154 -6.72 -19.66 1.19
CA THR A 154 -7.25 -19.88 2.54
C THR A 154 -6.57 -21.05 3.21
N ILE A 155 -6.50 -21.01 4.55
CA ILE A 155 -6.12 -22.12 5.42
C ILE A 155 -7.22 -22.32 6.45
N THR A 156 -7.59 -23.57 6.70
CA THR A 156 -8.42 -23.99 7.83
C THR A 156 -7.62 -24.97 8.68
N LEU A 157 -7.27 -24.56 9.90
CA LEU A 157 -6.58 -25.38 10.88
C LEU A 157 -7.54 -26.37 11.56
N ASP A 158 -7.02 -27.53 11.93
CA ASP A 158 -7.79 -28.52 12.71
C ASP A 158 -8.00 -28.03 14.16
N GLU A 159 -7.04 -27.27 14.69
CA GLU A 159 -7.10 -26.69 16.05
C GLU A 159 -7.03 -25.15 16.02
N PRO A 160 -7.77 -24.46 16.91
CA PRO A 160 -7.77 -23.01 16.98
C PRO A 160 -6.50 -22.43 17.62
N ILE A 161 -6.00 -21.33 17.06
CA ILE A 161 -4.93 -20.53 17.67
C ILE A 161 -5.46 -19.18 18.17
N ASP A 162 -4.70 -18.52 19.04
CA ASP A 162 -5.00 -17.15 19.47
C ASP A 162 -4.62 -16.15 18.38
N TYR A 163 -5.58 -15.32 17.99
CA TYR A 163 -5.40 -14.21 17.08
C TYR A 163 -6.16 -12.99 17.59
N CYS A 164 -5.44 -11.97 18.05
CA CYS A 164 -6.01 -10.76 18.63
C CYS A 164 -6.98 -11.05 19.81
N GLY A 165 -6.71 -12.07 20.62
CA GLY A 165 -7.55 -12.47 21.75
C GLY A 165 -8.75 -13.35 21.37
N GLU A 166 -8.89 -13.72 20.11
CA GLU A 166 -9.93 -14.64 19.61
C GLU A 166 -9.32 -15.99 19.24
N LYS A 167 -10.04 -17.09 19.51
CA LYS A 167 -9.69 -18.43 19.02
C LYS A 167 -10.15 -18.59 17.58
N VAL A 168 -9.20 -18.72 16.65
CA VAL A 168 -9.46 -18.71 15.20
C VAL A 168 -8.82 -19.92 14.52
N THR A 169 -9.55 -20.53 13.59
CA THR A 169 -9.08 -21.64 12.75
C THR A 169 -8.96 -21.28 11.27
N LYS A 170 -9.59 -20.18 10.82
CA LYS A 170 -9.76 -19.86 9.39
C LYS A 170 -9.05 -18.57 9.02
N PHE A 171 -8.07 -18.68 8.14
CA PHE A 171 -7.22 -17.58 7.69
C PHE A 171 -7.22 -17.44 6.18
N LYS A 172 -7.01 -16.23 5.66
CA LYS A 172 -6.92 -15.96 4.22
C LYS A 172 -5.93 -14.85 3.87
N VAL A 173 -5.47 -14.90 2.63
CA VAL A 173 -4.84 -13.80 1.91
C VAL A 173 -5.53 -13.61 0.55
N GLY A 174 -5.53 -12.38 0.02
CA GLY A 174 -6.19 -12.08 -1.25
C GLY A 174 -7.72 -11.93 -1.16
N GLY A 175 -8.37 -11.83 -2.32
CA GLY A 175 -9.84 -11.70 -2.44
C GLY A 175 -10.49 -10.51 -1.72
N GLY A 176 -9.74 -9.46 -1.35
CA GLY A 176 -10.28 -8.31 -0.64
C GLY A 176 -10.88 -8.62 0.75
N ARG A 177 -11.32 -7.56 1.46
CA ARG A 177 -11.87 -7.71 2.82
C ARG A 177 -13.29 -8.28 2.84
N LEU A 178 -14.08 -8.02 1.80
CA LEU A 178 -15.50 -8.35 1.75
C LEU A 178 -15.82 -9.76 1.24
N HIS A 179 -14.89 -10.44 0.58
CA HIS A 179 -15.09 -11.85 0.20
C HIS A 179 -14.67 -12.78 1.33
N LEU A 180 -15.16 -14.03 1.33
CA LEU A 180 -14.72 -15.06 2.28
C LEU A 180 -14.73 -14.57 3.74
N THR A 181 -15.80 -13.86 4.15
CA THR A 181 -15.91 -13.16 5.45
C THR A 181 -15.78 -14.07 6.68
N LYS A 182 -15.91 -15.39 6.48
CA LYS A 182 -15.69 -16.42 7.50
C LYS A 182 -14.20 -16.66 7.80
N TYR A 183 -13.28 -16.07 7.04
CA TYR A 183 -11.83 -16.20 7.21
C TYR A 183 -11.24 -14.86 7.67
N LYS A 184 -10.33 -14.92 8.66
CA LYS A 184 -9.57 -13.75 9.12
C LYS A 184 -8.44 -13.44 8.12
N PHE A 185 -8.28 -12.18 7.78
CA PHE A 185 -7.22 -11.74 6.87
C PHE A 185 -5.90 -11.66 7.63
N VAL A 186 -4.83 -12.25 7.09
CA VAL A 186 -3.49 -12.23 7.67
C VAL A 186 -2.45 -11.60 6.77
#